data_AF-A0A3D5MN59-F1
#
_entry.id   AF-A0A3D5MN59-F1
#
_cell.length_a   1.000
_cell.length_b   1.000
_cell.length_c   1.000
_cell.angle_alpha   90.00
_cell.angle_beta   90.00
_cell.angle_gamma   90.00
#
_symmetry.space_group_name_H-M   'P 1'
#
loop_
_entity.id
_entity.type
_entity.pdbx_description
1 polymer ?
#
loop_
_entity_poly.entity_id
_entity_poly.type
_entity_poly.pdbx_seq_one_letter_code
_entity_poly.pdbx_strand_id
1 'polypeptide(L)'
;MLRIERNEACPCGSGRKYKKCCLGRVEEANAAIRRSVRIPFPAQTSAVSELLGAAVGLEGDTEDRPLALERAIEALSRLADALGGDSGPDETGVGALHDDLLEALRSHPELKMVRYDPDDFLREAAKAREEAGPGEETSATGPVPSPGDERPGEVEQVASEVVRRLWSPELAEHFSFRLLAALRSEPTPDQAAGIVWGAWCLADSSPPSENPFWLAVFDATAEDLAVALKKLEALEKETEAGGQEKWLEGLAAVLTEHPIMDRHLSNWIREETAEALEAVREGRLRLFLPVWAVLGGLRFILKHMEDLKRRLLDALDSAGAGGSPDGPPDLAALLEAVEDRDLARGLTAVAEDLDWEPVVSLAVPAVYEFATGEDVPVSLRESAEALAMNLTQCLTTAQWRIYHILYARALLDLMECEELPTGLPQGHPFELRYEDLLDEAKLTEYAAALEKAGERAGAEHVRRVIASQSTNVATEK
;
A
#
# COMPACT_ATOMS: atom_id res chain seq x y z
N MET A 1 7.10 21.58 3.81
CA MET A 1 7.37 21.26 2.39
C MET A 1 8.59 20.35 2.29
N LEU A 2 8.70 19.58 1.20
CA LEU A 2 9.71 18.55 0.90
C LEU A 2 11.11 18.89 1.47
N ARG A 3 11.59 18.10 2.43
CA ARG A 3 12.97 18.20 2.95
C ARG A 3 13.68 16.88 2.67
N ILE A 4 14.75 16.93 1.89
CA ILE A 4 15.62 15.78 1.62
C ILE A 4 17.01 16.16 2.09
N GLU A 5 17.53 15.50 3.13
CA GLU A 5 18.84 15.86 3.66
C GLU A 5 19.95 15.40 2.72
N ARG A 6 21.02 16.19 2.62
CA ARG A 6 22.13 15.94 1.67
C ARG A 6 22.79 14.56 1.84
N ASN A 7 22.77 14.01 3.06
CA ASN A 7 23.41 12.75 3.41
C ASN A 7 22.46 11.55 3.45
N GLU A 8 21.14 11.76 3.31
CA GLU A 8 20.14 10.70 3.24
C GLU A 8 20.25 9.91 1.94
N ALA A 9 19.64 8.73 1.90
CA ALA A 9 19.50 7.95 0.69
C ALA A 9 18.72 8.77 -0.35
N CYS A 10 19.17 8.72 -1.60
CA CYS A 10 18.53 9.46 -2.68
C CYS A 10 17.12 8.91 -2.95
N PRO A 11 16.08 9.77 -3.02
CA PRO A 11 14.71 9.33 -3.24
C PRO A 11 14.47 8.60 -4.56
N CYS A 12 15.40 8.65 -5.52
CA CYS A 12 15.33 7.90 -6.78
C CYS A 12 15.55 6.38 -6.63
N GLY A 13 15.61 5.85 -5.39
CA GLY A 13 15.77 4.42 -5.14
C GLY A 13 17.18 3.85 -5.36
N SER A 14 18.18 4.66 -5.76
CA SER A 14 19.53 4.15 -6.05
C SER A 14 20.35 3.71 -4.84
N GLY A 15 19.87 3.92 -3.61
CA GLY A 15 20.61 3.69 -2.36
C GLY A 15 21.82 4.62 -2.12
N ARG A 16 22.23 5.42 -3.12
CA ARG A 16 23.34 6.39 -3.00
C ARG A 16 22.92 7.59 -2.16
N LYS A 17 23.87 8.23 -1.47
CA LYS A 17 23.61 9.52 -0.76
C LYS A 17 23.09 10.58 -1.75
N TYR A 18 22.07 11.34 -1.38
CA TYR A 18 21.41 12.33 -2.25
C TYR A 18 22.39 13.31 -2.90
N LYS A 19 23.33 13.86 -2.12
CA LYS A 19 24.38 14.77 -2.63
C LYS A 19 25.33 14.17 -3.66
N LYS A 20 25.45 12.84 -3.73
CA LYS A 20 26.30 12.10 -4.68
C LYS A 20 25.49 11.48 -5.81
N CYS A 21 24.19 11.73 -5.85
CA CYS A 21 23.26 11.16 -6.81
C CYS A 21 22.55 12.30 -7.54
N CYS A 22 21.27 12.57 -7.23
CA CYS A 22 20.44 13.49 -7.99
C CYS A 22 20.57 14.96 -7.62
N LEU A 23 21.17 15.33 -6.47
CA LEU A 23 21.17 16.72 -5.99
C LEU A 23 21.64 17.73 -7.05
N GLY A 24 22.74 17.43 -7.76
CA GLY A 24 23.26 18.33 -8.80
C GLY A 24 22.25 18.59 -9.93
N ARG A 25 21.55 17.56 -10.40
CA ARG A 25 20.50 17.70 -11.41
C ARG A 25 19.29 18.47 -10.89
N VAL A 26 18.90 18.24 -9.64
CA VAL A 26 17.81 18.97 -8.99
C VAL A 26 18.15 20.46 -8.87
N GLU A 27 19.38 20.79 -8.48
CA GLU A 27 19.86 22.18 -8.41
C GLU A 27 19.92 22.84 -9.81
N GLU A 28 20.39 22.11 -10.83
CA GLU A 28 20.41 22.57 -12.22
C GLU A 28 19.00 22.84 -12.77
N ALA A 29 18.06 21.90 -12.54
CA ALA A 29 16.67 22.05 -12.94
C ALA A 29 15.99 23.23 -12.23
N ASN A 30 16.17 23.36 -10.91
CA ASN A 30 15.66 24.48 -10.14
C ASN A 30 16.19 25.83 -10.67
N ALA A 31 17.51 25.90 -10.97
CA ALA A 31 18.11 27.10 -11.56
C ALA A 31 17.59 27.41 -12.98
N ALA A 32 17.22 26.40 -13.77
CA ALA A 32 16.57 26.60 -15.06
C ALA A 32 15.14 27.16 -14.88
N ILE A 33 14.34 26.54 -14.02
CA ILE A 33 12.96 26.95 -13.72
C ILE A 33 12.90 28.41 -13.23
N ARG A 34 13.75 28.78 -12.25
CA ARG A 34 13.81 30.15 -11.69
C ARG A 34 14.23 31.21 -12.70
N ARG A 35 14.96 30.84 -13.77
CA ARG A 35 15.35 31.77 -14.84
C ARG A 35 14.22 31.99 -15.84
N SER A 36 13.35 31.01 -16.02
CA SER A 36 12.28 31.02 -17.03
C SER A 36 11.05 31.80 -16.59
N VAL A 37 10.67 31.73 -15.31
CA VAL A 37 9.44 32.36 -14.81
C VAL A 37 9.76 33.32 -13.67
N ARG A 38 9.25 34.55 -13.76
CA ARG A 38 9.34 35.54 -12.68
C ARG A 38 8.02 35.54 -11.91
N ILE A 39 8.08 35.19 -10.62
CA ILE A 39 6.92 35.21 -9.73
C ILE A 39 7.14 36.28 -8.67
N PRO A 40 6.15 37.14 -8.39
CA PRO A 40 6.30 38.27 -7.47
C PRO A 40 6.39 37.89 -5.97
N PHE A 41 6.23 36.62 -5.59
CA PHE A 41 6.25 36.19 -4.17
C PHE A 41 7.43 35.25 -3.84
N PRO A 42 8.53 35.76 -3.28
CA PRO A 42 9.79 35.01 -3.19
C PRO A 42 9.77 33.82 -2.22
N ALA A 43 8.96 33.84 -1.16
CA ALA A 43 8.94 32.78 -0.15
C ALA A 43 8.33 31.47 -0.68
N GLN A 44 7.09 31.53 -1.18
CA GLN A 44 6.39 30.39 -1.79
C GLN A 44 7.09 29.92 -3.07
N THR A 45 7.67 30.86 -3.83
CA THR A 45 8.42 30.54 -5.06
C THR A 45 9.61 29.64 -4.79
N SER A 46 10.37 29.83 -3.70
CA SER A 46 11.51 28.94 -3.40
C SER A 46 11.05 27.51 -3.23
N ALA A 47 9.99 27.35 -2.43
CA ALA A 47 9.41 26.09 -2.04
C ALA A 47 8.87 25.32 -3.27
N VAL A 48 8.06 25.98 -4.11
CA VAL A 48 7.53 25.39 -5.36
C VAL A 48 8.64 25.07 -6.36
N SER A 49 9.65 25.94 -6.49
CA SER A 49 10.78 25.69 -7.39
C SER A 49 11.65 24.51 -6.95
N GLU A 50 11.77 24.26 -5.65
CA GLU A 50 12.47 23.09 -5.10
C GLU A 50 11.70 21.80 -5.41
N LEU A 51 10.36 21.80 -5.25
CA LEU A 51 9.51 20.67 -5.64
C LEU A 51 9.62 20.37 -7.14
N LEU A 52 9.48 21.39 -7.99
CA LEU A 52 9.61 21.23 -9.45
C LEU A 52 11.03 20.80 -9.86
N GLY A 53 12.06 21.36 -9.21
CA GLY A 53 13.44 20.93 -9.41
C GLY A 53 13.63 19.45 -9.07
N ALA A 54 13.01 18.95 -8.00
CA ALA A 54 13.00 17.54 -7.65
C ALA A 54 12.24 16.70 -8.69
N ALA A 55 11.07 17.16 -9.13
CA ALA A 55 10.26 16.47 -10.14
C ALA A 55 11.02 16.27 -11.46
N VAL A 56 11.78 17.27 -11.90
CA VAL A 56 12.58 17.25 -13.14
C VAL A 56 13.94 16.54 -12.95
N GLY A 57 14.59 16.72 -11.80
CA GLY A 57 16.02 16.36 -11.61
C GLY A 57 16.28 15.00 -10.95
N LEU A 58 15.30 14.42 -10.26
CA LEU A 58 15.43 13.07 -9.72
C LEU A 58 15.41 12.04 -10.87
N GLU A 59 16.33 11.08 -10.80
CA GLU A 59 16.31 9.89 -11.66
C GLU A 59 15.00 9.12 -11.42
N GLY A 60 14.38 8.63 -12.50
CA GLY A 60 13.28 7.68 -12.42
C GLY A 60 13.75 6.29 -12.01
N ASP A 61 12.85 5.52 -11.40
CA ASP A 61 13.00 4.07 -11.30
C ASP A 61 12.28 3.40 -12.48
N THR A 62 11.92 2.11 -12.37
CA THR A 62 11.27 1.37 -13.46
C THR A 62 9.88 1.91 -13.83
N GLU A 63 9.20 2.63 -12.93
CA GLU A 63 7.82 3.10 -13.12
C GLU A 63 7.70 4.63 -13.04
N ASP A 64 8.63 5.28 -12.33
CA ASP A 64 8.69 6.73 -12.18
C ASP A 64 9.49 7.40 -13.32
N ARG A 65 8.98 8.51 -13.88
CA ARG A 65 9.67 9.27 -14.94
C ARG A 65 9.91 10.73 -14.52
N PRO A 66 11.10 11.28 -14.80
CA PRO A 66 11.34 12.71 -14.57
C PRO A 66 10.34 13.58 -15.34
N LEU A 67 9.80 14.59 -14.67
CA LEU A 67 8.95 15.59 -15.32
C LEU A 67 9.76 16.35 -16.38
N ALA A 68 9.19 16.53 -17.57
CA ALA A 68 9.81 17.35 -18.60
C ALA A 68 9.95 18.80 -18.12
N LEU A 69 11.13 19.40 -18.33
CA LEU A 69 11.42 20.78 -17.90
C LEU A 69 10.42 21.78 -18.49
N GLU A 70 10.03 21.58 -19.75
CA GLU A 70 9.06 22.42 -20.47
C GLU A 70 7.69 22.39 -19.78
N ARG A 71 7.25 21.20 -19.34
CA ARG A 71 5.98 21.05 -18.61
C ARG A 71 6.03 21.76 -17.26
N ALA A 72 7.15 21.65 -16.54
CA ALA A 72 7.35 22.36 -15.27
C ALA A 72 7.30 23.89 -15.46
N ILE A 73 7.92 24.41 -16.52
CA ILE A 73 7.90 25.84 -16.85
C ILE A 73 6.49 26.29 -17.25
N GLU A 74 5.77 25.50 -18.05
CA GLU A 74 4.39 25.77 -18.46
C GLU A 74 3.45 25.87 -17.26
N ALA A 75 3.46 24.87 -16.37
CA ALA A 75 2.64 24.86 -15.16
C ALA A 75 2.96 26.06 -14.25
N LEU A 76 4.25 26.39 -14.09
CA LEU A 76 4.67 27.53 -13.30
C LEU A 76 4.30 28.88 -13.94
N SER A 77 4.29 28.96 -15.27
CA SER A 77 3.86 30.16 -16.00
C SER A 77 2.36 30.40 -15.83
N ARG A 78 1.53 29.34 -15.91
CA ARG A 78 0.08 29.44 -15.61
C ARG A 78 -0.17 29.97 -14.19
N LEU A 79 0.59 29.48 -13.21
CA LEU A 79 0.55 30.00 -11.84
C LEU A 79 0.95 31.48 -11.78
N ALA A 80 2.04 31.85 -12.44
CA ALA A 80 2.53 33.24 -12.46
C ALA A 80 1.52 34.19 -13.12
N ASP A 81 0.88 33.78 -14.20
CA ASP A 81 -0.14 34.56 -14.90
C ASP A 81 -1.38 34.78 -14.02
N ALA A 82 -1.83 33.73 -13.31
CA ALA A 82 -2.96 33.84 -12.37
C ALA A 82 -2.65 34.74 -11.17
N LEU A 83 -1.40 34.78 -10.69
CA LEU A 83 -1.01 35.57 -9.51
C LEU A 83 -0.48 36.98 -9.83
N GLY A 84 -0.01 37.21 -11.06
CA GLY A 84 0.94 38.26 -11.41
C GLY A 84 0.41 39.40 -12.27
N GLY A 85 -0.92 39.56 -12.39
CA GLY A 85 -1.51 40.69 -13.11
C GLY A 85 -1.15 42.04 -12.48
N ASP A 86 -1.06 43.09 -13.31
CA ASP A 86 -0.84 44.48 -12.86
C ASP A 86 -1.92 44.96 -11.84
N SER A 87 -3.06 44.29 -11.82
CA SER A 87 -4.21 44.56 -10.94
C SER A 87 -4.30 43.63 -9.73
N GLY A 88 -3.29 42.77 -9.49
CA GLY A 88 -3.33 41.71 -8.49
C GLY A 88 -3.70 40.33 -9.07
N PRO A 89 -4.03 39.34 -8.21
CA PRO A 89 -4.43 38.01 -8.64
C PRO A 89 -5.67 38.06 -9.55
N ASP A 90 -5.63 37.33 -10.67
CA ASP A 90 -6.79 37.09 -11.51
C ASP A 90 -7.67 36.03 -10.86
N GLU A 91 -8.80 36.45 -10.27
CA GLU A 91 -9.76 35.55 -9.62
C GLU A 91 -10.21 34.42 -10.55
N THR A 92 -10.32 34.68 -11.86
CA THR A 92 -10.72 33.65 -12.83
C THR A 92 -9.60 32.63 -13.03
N GLY A 93 -8.36 33.09 -13.18
CA GLY A 93 -7.18 32.24 -13.30
C GLY A 93 -6.92 31.40 -12.03
N VAL A 94 -7.09 32.01 -10.84
CA VAL A 94 -6.97 31.29 -9.56
C VAL A 94 -8.07 30.25 -9.40
N GLY A 95 -9.32 30.60 -9.76
CA GLY A 95 -10.43 29.65 -9.78
C GLY A 95 -10.15 28.45 -10.69
N ALA A 96 -9.66 28.69 -11.92
CA ALA A 96 -9.29 27.63 -12.84
C ALA A 96 -8.16 26.72 -12.31
N LEU A 97 -7.14 27.28 -11.65
CA LEU A 97 -6.09 26.49 -11.01
C LEU A 97 -6.61 25.65 -9.84
N HIS A 98 -7.59 26.16 -9.10
CA HIS A 98 -8.24 25.42 -8.03
C HIS A 98 -9.09 24.27 -8.58
N ASP A 99 -9.84 24.49 -9.65
CA ASP A 99 -10.59 23.44 -10.36
C ASP A 99 -9.65 22.37 -10.91
N ASP A 100 -8.53 22.77 -11.51
CA ASP A 100 -7.48 21.87 -11.99
C ASP A 100 -6.88 21.03 -10.84
N LEU A 101 -6.71 21.62 -9.65
CA LEU A 101 -6.25 20.90 -8.45
C LEU A 101 -7.30 19.89 -7.97
N LEU A 102 -8.58 20.27 -7.90
CA LEU A 102 -9.66 19.36 -7.51
C LEU A 102 -9.76 18.17 -8.48
N GLU A 103 -9.69 18.44 -9.78
CA GLU A 103 -9.65 17.40 -10.80
C GLU A 103 -8.43 16.48 -10.63
N ALA A 104 -7.24 17.05 -10.41
CA ALA A 104 -6.05 16.24 -10.12
C ALA A 104 -6.21 15.38 -8.86
N LEU A 105 -6.73 15.93 -7.77
CA LEU A 105 -7.02 15.17 -6.55
C LEU A 105 -7.98 14.01 -6.82
N ARG A 106 -9.00 14.23 -7.65
CA ARG A 106 -10.04 13.24 -8.00
C ARG A 106 -9.58 12.18 -8.98
N SER A 107 -8.81 12.49 -10.00
CA SER A 107 -8.52 11.56 -11.10
C SER A 107 -7.09 11.03 -11.12
N HIS A 108 -6.14 11.73 -10.48
CA HIS A 108 -4.74 11.31 -10.50
C HIS A 108 -4.46 10.17 -9.50
N PRO A 109 -3.93 9.01 -9.93
CA PRO A 109 -3.72 7.84 -9.05
C PRO A 109 -2.91 8.15 -7.77
N GLU A 110 -1.76 8.83 -7.91
CA GLU A 110 -0.93 9.20 -6.75
C GLU A 110 -1.64 10.09 -5.73
N LEU A 111 -2.56 10.93 -6.18
CA LEU A 111 -3.27 11.85 -5.31
C LEU A 111 -4.52 11.23 -4.69
N LYS A 112 -5.18 10.28 -5.38
CA LYS A 112 -6.27 9.46 -4.81
C LYS A 112 -5.84 8.70 -3.55
N MET A 113 -4.58 8.28 -3.49
CA MET A 113 -4.02 7.58 -2.32
C MET A 113 -3.92 8.47 -1.06
N VAL A 114 -4.10 9.78 -1.21
CA VAL A 114 -3.88 10.75 -0.14
C VAL A 114 -5.16 11.50 0.16
N ARG A 115 -5.78 11.08 1.24
CA ARG A 115 -6.98 11.63 1.83
C ARG A 115 -6.81 11.66 3.34
N TYR A 116 -7.70 12.34 4.05
CA TYR A 116 -7.83 12.12 5.48
C TYR A 116 -8.17 10.65 5.76
N ASP A 117 -7.81 10.14 6.93
CA ASP A 117 -8.28 8.82 7.33
C ASP A 117 -9.82 8.83 7.47
N PRO A 118 -10.56 7.87 6.90
CA PRO A 118 -12.03 7.88 6.93
C PRO A 118 -12.63 7.97 8.33
N ASP A 119 -12.09 7.25 9.31
CA ASP A 119 -12.64 7.25 10.67
C ASP A 119 -12.41 8.58 11.35
N ASP A 120 -11.20 9.11 11.23
CA ASP A 120 -10.85 10.41 11.76
C ASP A 120 -11.67 11.52 11.08
N PHE A 121 -11.85 11.43 9.76
CA PHE A 121 -12.64 12.37 8.98
C PHE A 121 -14.11 12.38 9.40
N LEU A 122 -14.76 11.22 9.41
CA LEU A 122 -16.18 11.11 9.77
C LEU A 122 -16.41 11.52 11.23
N ARG A 123 -15.51 11.13 12.15
CA ARG A 123 -15.58 11.49 13.56
C ARG A 123 -15.44 12.99 13.78
N GLU A 124 -14.45 13.64 13.17
CA GLU A 124 -14.26 15.07 13.32
C GLU A 124 -15.33 15.89 12.58
N ALA A 125 -15.82 15.41 11.43
CA ALA A 125 -16.95 16.02 10.72
C ALA A 125 -18.25 15.97 11.56
N ALA A 126 -18.51 14.85 12.25
CA ALA A 126 -19.66 14.74 13.14
C ALA A 126 -19.58 15.72 14.31
N LYS A 127 -18.41 15.84 14.96
CA LYS A 127 -18.21 16.81 16.05
C LYS A 127 -18.33 18.26 15.57
N ALA A 128 -17.73 18.60 14.43
CA ALA A 128 -17.80 19.93 13.85
C ALA A 128 -19.26 20.34 13.53
N ARG A 129 -20.07 19.39 13.03
CA ARG A 129 -21.51 19.59 12.81
C ARG A 129 -22.30 19.82 14.10
N GLU A 130 -22.00 19.08 15.17
CA GLU A 130 -22.62 19.27 16.49
C GLU A 130 -22.32 20.66 17.06
N GLU A 131 -21.08 21.12 16.91
CA GLU A 131 -20.61 22.41 17.41
C GLU A 131 -21.09 23.62 16.61
N ALA A 132 -21.32 23.46 15.29
CA ALA A 132 -21.99 24.47 14.48
C ALA A 132 -23.43 24.76 14.97
N GLY A 133 -23.97 23.86 15.81
CA GLY A 133 -25.30 23.94 16.39
C GLY A 133 -26.37 23.45 15.40
N PRO A 134 -27.56 23.07 15.90
CA PRO A 134 -28.71 22.91 15.03
C PRO A 134 -29.01 24.29 14.44
N GLY A 135 -28.63 24.52 13.18
CA GLY A 135 -28.97 25.75 12.46
C GLY A 135 -30.45 26.03 12.71
N GLU A 136 -30.78 27.27 13.10
CA GLU A 136 -32.11 27.70 13.58
C GLU A 136 -33.24 26.85 12.96
N GLU A 137 -33.84 26.00 13.80
CA GLU A 137 -34.78 24.94 13.43
C GLU A 137 -35.75 25.36 12.32
N THR A 138 -35.48 24.92 11.09
CA THR A 138 -36.58 24.66 10.15
C THR A 138 -37.31 23.42 10.64
N SER A 139 -38.22 23.60 11.60
CA SER A 139 -39.35 22.71 11.94
C SER A 139 -39.03 21.19 11.95
N ALA A 140 -38.89 20.63 13.16
CA ALA A 140 -38.52 19.26 13.53
C ALA A 140 -39.42 18.08 13.02
N THR A 141 -40.03 18.17 11.85
CA THR A 141 -40.84 17.10 11.23
C THR A 141 -40.44 16.77 9.79
N GLY A 142 -39.36 17.34 9.27
CA GLY A 142 -38.83 17.02 7.94
C GLY A 142 -37.84 15.83 7.94
N PRO A 143 -37.74 15.07 6.84
CA PRO A 143 -36.71 14.04 6.65
C PRO A 143 -35.29 14.65 6.70
N VAL A 144 -34.30 13.83 7.06
CA VAL A 144 -32.87 14.19 7.02
C VAL A 144 -32.54 14.82 5.66
N PRO A 145 -31.95 16.03 5.61
CA PRO A 145 -31.63 16.70 4.36
C PRO A 145 -30.73 15.81 3.50
N SER A 146 -31.03 15.77 2.20
CA SER A 146 -30.18 15.05 1.26
C SER A 146 -28.86 15.82 1.10
N PRO A 147 -27.73 15.15 0.79
CA PRO A 147 -26.49 15.82 0.41
C PRO A 147 -26.78 16.82 -0.72
N GLY A 148 -26.77 18.12 -0.42
CA GLY A 148 -27.20 19.20 -1.33
C GLY A 148 -28.16 20.25 -0.74
N ASP A 149 -28.79 19.99 0.40
CA ASP A 149 -29.70 20.94 1.08
C ASP A 149 -29.02 21.81 2.17
N GLU A 150 -27.71 21.66 2.38
CA GLU A 150 -26.94 22.39 3.39
C GLU A 150 -26.76 23.87 2.98
N ARG A 151 -26.86 24.80 3.94
CA ARG A 151 -26.59 26.22 3.67
C ARG A 151 -25.10 26.36 3.34
N PRO A 152 -24.69 27.09 2.28
CA PRO A 152 -23.30 27.19 1.87
C PRO A 152 -22.30 27.55 2.99
N GLY A 153 -22.71 28.39 3.95
CA GLY A 153 -21.86 28.78 5.08
C GLY A 153 -21.69 27.71 6.18
N GLU A 154 -22.63 26.77 6.34
CA GLU A 154 -22.49 25.69 7.32
C GLU A 154 -21.45 24.67 6.85
N VAL A 155 -21.44 24.36 5.55
CA VAL A 155 -20.44 23.46 4.94
C VAL A 155 -19.04 24.02 5.09
N GLU A 156 -18.86 25.31 4.80
CA GLU A 156 -17.56 26.00 4.92
C GLU A 156 -17.04 26.01 6.36
N GLN A 157 -17.93 26.21 7.34
CA GLN A 157 -17.58 26.17 8.76
C GLN A 157 -17.15 24.76 9.21
N VAL A 158 -17.90 23.74 8.81
CA VAL A 158 -17.56 22.34 9.11
C VAL A 158 -16.23 21.95 8.46
N ALA A 159 -16.04 22.28 7.17
CA ALA A 159 -14.80 22.00 6.44
C ALA A 159 -13.60 22.64 7.13
N SER A 160 -13.70 23.94 7.45
CA SER A 160 -12.66 24.70 8.15
C SER A 160 -12.28 24.05 9.49
N GLU A 161 -13.27 23.62 10.27
CA GLU A 161 -13.06 23.04 11.58
C GLU A 161 -12.47 21.61 11.51
N VAL A 162 -12.92 20.79 10.57
CA VAL A 162 -12.34 19.45 10.32
C VAL A 162 -10.89 19.58 9.88
N VAL A 163 -10.60 20.44 8.92
CA VAL A 163 -9.24 20.72 8.45
C VAL A 163 -8.36 21.16 9.61
N ARG A 164 -8.83 22.08 10.46
CA ARG A 164 -8.09 22.56 11.63
C ARG A 164 -7.69 21.44 12.59
N ARG A 165 -8.53 20.42 12.76
CA ARG A 165 -8.32 19.30 13.69
C ARG A 165 -7.45 18.19 13.12
N LEU A 166 -7.63 17.88 11.84
CA LEU A 166 -6.91 16.79 11.17
C LEU A 166 -5.56 17.21 10.62
N TRP A 167 -5.32 18.50 10.46
CA TRP A 167 -4.05 19.00 9.98
C TRP A 167 -2.90 18.71 10.96
N SER A 168 -1.78 18.25 10.41
CA SER A 168 -0.50 18.18 11.11
C SER A 168 0.67 18.52 10.18
N PRO A 169 1.84 18.90 10.73
CA PRO A 169 3.06 19.07 9.93
C PRO A 169 3.48 17.80 9.18
N GLU A 170 3.30 16.64 9.79
CA GLU A 170 3.63 15.34 9.19
C GLU A 170 2.71 15.04 8.00
N LEU A 171 1.42 15.40 8.11
CA LEU A 171 0.46 15.31 7.02
C LEU A 171 0.88 16.22 5.86
N ALA A 172 1.27 17.47 6.15
CA ALA A 172 1.76 18.43 5.15
C ALA A 172 3.03 17.93 4.43
N GLU A 173 3.94 17.28 5.16
CA GLU A 173 5.11 16.64 4.58
C GLU A 173 4.71 15.47 3.68
N HIS A 174 3.82 14.60 4.13
CA HIS A 174 3.31 13.47 3.34
C HIS A 174 2.68 13.94 2.01
N PHE A 175 1.83 14.97 2.05
CA PHE A 175 1.26 15.56 0.84
C PHE A 175 2.33 16.17 -0.07
N SER A 176 3.42 16.74 0.47
CA SER A 176 4.52 17.27 -0.34
C SER A 176 5.18 16.18 -1.20
N PHE A 177 5.43 15.00 -0.62
CA PHE A 177 5.98 13.86 -1.36
C PHE A 177 5.00 13.31 -2.41
N ARG A 178 3.70 13.40 -2.14
CA ARG A 178 2.66 12.91 -3.05
C ARG A 178 2.42 13.84 -4.23
N LEU A 179 2.52 15.15 -4.02
CA LEU A 179 2.55 16.12 -5.13
C LEU A 179 3.79 15.91 -6.00
N LEU A 180 4.95 15.59 -5.40
CA LEU A 180 6.16 15.23 -6.15
C LEU A 180 5.94 13.96 -6.99
N ALA A 181 5.39 12.89 -6.40
CA ALA A 181 5.08 11.66 -7.12
C ALA A 181 4.11 11.92 -8.26
N ALA A 182 3.03 12.66 -8.01
CA ALA A 182 2.03 12.99 -9.02
C ALA A 182 2.62 13.79 -10.19
N LEU A 183 3.54 14.73 -9.93
CA LEU A 183 4.24 15.45 -10.99
C LEU A 183 5.10 14.54 -11.88
N ARG A 184 5.53 13.40 -11.37
CA ARG A 184 6.42 12.47 -12.06
C ARG A 184 5.69 11.27 -12.69
N SER A 185 4.37 11.17 -12.50
CA SER A 185 3.50 10.17 -13.13
C SER A 185 2.86 10.66 -14.43
N GLU A 186 3.56 11.52 -15.19
CA GLU A 186 3.10 12.08 -16.47
C GLU A 186 1.71 12.78 -16.42
N PRO A 187 1.52 13.79 -15.54
CA PRO A 187 0.24 14.49 -15.46
C PRO A 187 -0.10 15.24 -16.76
N THR A 188 -1.40 15.43 -17.02
CA THR A 188 -1.86 16.33 -18.09
C THR A 188 -1.38 17.76 -17.83
N PRO A 189 -1.36 18.66 -18.85
CA PRO A 189 -1.01 20.06 -18.63
C PRO A 189 -1.80 20.70 -17.47
N ASP A 190 -3.10 20.42 -17.42
CA ASP A 190 -4.01 21.00 -16.43
C ASP A 190 -3.79 20.40 -15.05
N GLN A 191 -3.64 19.08 -14.95
CA GLN A 191 -3.25 18.45 -13.69
C GLN A 191 -1.90 18.97 -13.17
N ALA A 192 -0.90 19.16 -14.05
CA ALA A 192 0.39 19.70 -13.64
C ALA A 192 0.25 21.12 -13.07
N ALA A 193 -0.56 21.97 -13.69
CA ALA A 193 -0.85 23.32 -13.19
C ALA A 193 -1.58 23.28 -11.84
N GLY A 194 -2.61 22.44 -11.71
CA GLY A 194 -3.34 22.22 -10.45
C GLY A 194 -2.43 21.70 -9.33
N ILE A 195 -1.55 20.74 -9.62
CA ILE A 195 -0.58 20.22 -8.65
C ILE A 195 0.42 21.30 -8.22
N VAL A 196 0.90 22.13 -9.16
CA VAL A 196 1.79 23.26 -8.85
C VAL A 196 1.08 24.32 -8.00
N TRP A 197 -0.21 24.58 -8.26
CA TRP A 197 -1.05 25.42 -7.41
C TRP A 197 -1.22 24.82 -6.00
N GLY A 198 -1.49 23.52 -5.90
CA GLY A 198 -1.54 22.83 -4.61
C GLY A 198 -0.25 22.95 -3.82
N ALA A 199 0.91 22.80 -4.49
CA ALA A 199 2.22 22.99 -3.88
C ALA A 199 2.46 24.43 -3.42
N TRP A 200 1.98 25.42 -4.18
CA TRP A 200 2.02 26.83 -3.80
C TRP A 200 1.22 27.08 -2.52
N CYS A 201 -0.04 26.63 -2.49
CA CYS A 201 -0.91 26.73 -1.33
C CYS A 201 -0.32 26.02 -0.10
N LEU A 202 0.27 24.83 -0.28
CA LEU A 202 0.91 24.09 0.81
C LEU A 202 2.16 24.81 1.37
N ALA A 203 2.83 25.62 0.56
CA ALA A 203 3.96 26.46 0.99
C ALA A 203 3.50 27.77 1.64
N ASP A 204 2.23 28.13 1.51
CA ASP A 204 1.66 29.33 2.09
C ASP A 204 1.50 29.21 3.61
N SER A 205 1.76 30.32 4.32
CA SER A 205 1.72 30.36 5.79
C SER A 205 0.33 30.60 6.37
N SER A 206 -0.71 30.67 5.54
CA SER A 206 -2.09 30.83 6.02
C SER A 206 -2.49 29.69 6.96
N PRO A 207 -3.39 29.96 7.93
CA PRO A 207 -3.95 28.92 8.79
C PRO A 207 -4.51 27.76 7.95
N PRO A 208 -4.36 26.49 8.36
CA PRO A 208 -4.84 25.35 7.58
C PRO A 208 -6.32 25.45 7.20
N SER A 209 -7.17 25.95 8.11
CA SER A 209 -8.61 26.14 7.91
C SER A 209 -8.97 27.14 6.81
N GLU A 210 -8.06 28.03 6.44
CA GLU A 210 -8.25 29.06 5.40
C GLU A 210 -7.42 28.74 4.14
N ASN A 211 -6.65 27.66 4.16
CA ASN A 211 -5.73 27.32 3.09
C ASN A 211 -6.47 26.57 1.96
N PRO A 212 -6.45 27.07 0.71
CA PRO A 212 -7.19 26.45 -0.40
C PRO A 212 -6.81 25.01 -0.69
N PHE A 213 -5.57 24.60 -0.39
CA PHE A 213 -5.14 23.21 -0.57
C PHE A 213 -5.87 22.27 0.39
N TRP A 214 -5.92 22.61 1.68
CA TRP A 214 -6.52 21.74 2.68
C TRP A 214 -8.04 21.63 2.55
N LEU A 215 -8.69 22.70 2.11
CA LEU A 215 -10.11 22.69 1.76
C LEU A 215 -10.36 21.83 0.51
N ALA A 216 -9.52 21.92 -0.54
CA ALA A 216 -9.63 21.03 -1.69
C ALA A 216 -9.45 19.55 -1.32
N VAL A 217 -8.52 19.24 -0.40
CA VAL A 217 -8.33 17.88 0.14
C VAL A 217 -9.56 17.42 0.94
N PHE A 218 -10.18 18.33 1.71
CA PHE A 218 -11.42 18.04 2.42
C PHE A 218 -12.54 17.67 1.44
N ASP A 219 -12.78 18.49 0.43
CA ASP A 219 -13.83 18.26 -0.58
C ASP A 219 -13.60 16.94 -1.33
N ALA A 220 -12.37 16.71 -1.78
CA ALA A 220 -11.99 15.47 -2.46
C ALA A 220 -12.11 14.23 -1.54
N THR A 221 -11.96 14.39 -0.21
CA THR A 221 -12.18 13.29 0.75
C THR A 221 -13.66 13.03 0.97
N ALA A 222 -14.45 14.09 1.19
CA ALA A 222 -15.88 14.00 1.45
C ALA A 222 -16.62 13.35 0.26
N GLU A 223 -16.30 13.79 -0.95
CA GLU A 223 -16.89 13.26 -2.17
C GLU A 223 -16.52 11.79 -2.40
N ASP A 224 -15.24 11.44 -2.27
CA ASP A 224 -14.75 10.08 -2.49
C ASP A 224 -15.39 9.08 -1.51
N LEU A 225 -15.49 9.47 -0.23
CA LEU A 225 -16.19 8.68 0.80
C LEU A 225 -17.68 8.56 0.52
N ALA A 226 -18.36 9.65 0.16
CA ALA A 226 -19.79 9.62 -0.12
C ALA A 226 -20.11 8.69 -1.31
N VAL A 227 -19.29 8.73 -2.37
CA VAL A 227 -19.44 7.85 -3.53
C VAL A 227 -19.16 6.40 -3.16
N ALA A 228 -18.08 6.14 -2.41
CA ALA A 228 -17.71 4.79 -2.03
C ALA A 228 -18.75 4.13 -1.11
N LEU A 229 -19.22 4.84 -0.07
CA LEU A 229 -20.25 4.35 0.84
C LEU A 229 -21.55 4.05 0.10
N LYS A 230 -21.98 4.92 -0.81
CA LYS A 230 -23.18 4.68 -1.64
C LYS A 230 -23.04 3.43 -2.51
N LYS A 231 -21.85 3.16 -3.04
CA LYS A 231 -21.58 1.93 -3.82
C LYS A 231 -21.60 0.70 -2.94
N LEU A 232 -21.04 0.76 -1.73
CA LEU A 232 -21.10 -0.33 -0.76
C LEU A 232 -22.55 -0.64 -0.35
N GLU A 233 -23.36 0.38 -0.05
CA GLU A 233 -24.78 0.21 0.25
C GLU A 233 -25.57 -0.41 -0.92
N ALA A 234 -25.24 -0.03 -2.17
CA ALA A 234 -25.87 -0.61 -3.35
C ALA A 234 -25.46 -2.08 -3.52
N LEU A 235 -24.18 -2.38 -3.28
CA LEU A 235 -23.62 -3.73 -3.36
C LEU A 235 -24.23 -4.66 -2.31
N GLU A 236 -24.40 -4.21 -1.07
CA GLU A 236 -25.10 -4.96 -0.01
C GLU A 236 -26.52 -5.33 -0.43
N LYS A 237 -27.28 -4.39 -1.02
CA LYS A 237 -28.65 -4.62 -1.52
C LYS A 237 -28.68 -5.62 -2.67
N GLU A 238 -27.68 -5.64 -3.54
CA GLU A 238 -27.60 -6.62 -4.66
C GLU A 238 -27.22 -8.04 -4.20
N THR A 239 -26.55 -8.16 -3.06
CA THR A 239 -25.98 -9.43 -2.57
C THR A 239 -27.04 -10.40 -2.09
N GLU A 240 -28.19 -9.89 -1.66
CA GLU A 240 -29.38 -10.70 -1.37
C GLU A 240 -29.81 -11.57 -2.58
N ALA A 241 -29.41 -11.21 -3.81
CA ALA A 241 -29.72 -11.94 -5.04
C ALA A 241 -28.51 -12.60 -5.75
N GLY A 242 -27.28 -12.13 -5.49
CA GLY A 242 -26.08 -12.45 -6.30
C GLY A 242 -25.09 -13.46 -5.72
N GLY A 243 -25.22 -13.81 -4.42
CA GLY A 243 -24.25 -14.67 -3.74
C GLY A 243 -22.94 -13.96 -3.37
N GLN A 244 -22.10 -14.65 -2.60
CA GLN A 244 -20.88 -14.09 -2.00
C GLN A 244 -19.81 -13.69 -3.03
N GLU A 245 -19.64 -14.47 -4.10
CA GLU A 245 -18.64 -14.21 -5.15
C GLU A 245 -18.87 -12.85 -5.83
N LYS A 246 -20.12 -12.56 -6.24
CA LYS A 246 -20.48 -11.27 -6.86
C LYS A 246 -20.28 -10.10 -5.90
N TRP A 247 -20.53 -10.30 -4.59
CA TRP A 247 -20.25 -9.27 -3.59
C TRP A 247 -18.75 -9.00 -3.48
N LEU A 248 -17.91 -10.04 -3.44
CA LEU A 248 -16.45 -9.89 -3.37
C LEU A 248 -15.91 -9.16 -4.60
N GLU A 249 -16.36 -9.51 -5.81
CA GLU A 249 -15.99 -8.82 -7.05
C GLU A 249 -16.39 -7.34 -7.03
N GLY A 250 -17.62 -7.05 -6.58
CA GLY A 250 -18.11 -5.68 -6.45
C GLY A 250 -17.33 -4.88 -5.41
N LEU A 251 -16.97 -5.50 -4.28
CA LEU A 251 -16.18 -4.87 -3.24
C LEU A 251 -14.76 -4.55 -3.77
N ALA A 252 -14.10 -5.51 -4.43
CA ALA A 252 -12.81 -5.29 -5.07
C ALA A 252 -12.83 -4.09 -6.04
N ALA A 253 -13.91 -3.95 -6.83
CA ALA A 253 -14.07 -2.84 -7.74
C ALA A 253 -14.19 -1.49 -7.00
N VAL A 254 -14.96 -1.43 -5.90
CA VAL A 254 -15.07 -0.22 -5.06
C VAL A 254 -13.71 0.14 -4.47
N LEU A 255 -12.98 -0.82 -3.91
CA LEU A 255 -11.68 -0.58 -3.28
C LEU A 255 -10.61 -0.11 -4.28
N THR A 256 -10.65 -0.65 -5.50
CA THR A 256 -9.77 -0.22 -6.60
C THR A 256 -10.07 1.21 -7.04
N GLU A 257 -11.36 1.58 -7.14
CA GLU A 257 -11.75 2.92 -7.58
C GLU A 257 -11.56 3.99 -6.49
N HIS A 258 -11.69 3.58 -5.22
CA HIS A 258 -11.64 4.40 -4.02
C HIS A 258 -10.57 3.88 -3.03
N PRO A 259 -9.28 4.13 -3.28
CA PRO A 259 -8.18 3.58 -2.47
C PRO A 259 -8.19 4.00 -1.01
N ILE A 260 -8.87 5.12 -0.67
CA ILE A 260 -9.09 5.52 0.72
C ILE A 260 -9.83 4.45 1.52
N MET A 261 -10.79 3.76 0.88
CA MET A 261 -11.54 2.67 1.50
C MET A 261 -10.67 1.42 1.66
N ASP A 262 -9.84 1.09 0.66
CA ASP A 262 -8.86 0.00 0.79
C ASP A 262 -7.95 0.24 1.99
N ARG A 263 -7.43 1.46 2.12
CA ARG A 263 -6.56 1.84 3.23
C ARG A 263 -7.26 1.74 4.58
N HIS A 264 -8.49 2.22 4.69
CA HIS A 264 -9.27 2.17 5.92
C HIS A 264 -9.58 0.73 6.33
N LEU A 265 -10.12 -0.09 5.43
CA LEU A 265 -10.33 -1.51 5.71
C LEU A 265 -9.02 -2.21 6.05
N SER A 266 -7.94 -1.86 5.34
CA SER A 266 -6.60 -2.38 5.62
C SER A 266 -6.07 -1.99 7.01
N ASN A 267 -6.39 -0.81 7.52
CA ASN A 267 -6.03 -0.39 8.88
C ASN A 267 -6.84 -1.18 9.91
N TRP A 268 -8.17 -1.23 9.72
CA TRP A 268 -9.07 -1.98 10.58
C TRP A 268 -8.67 -3.47 10.68
N ILE A 269 -8.43 -4.13 9.54
CA ILE A 269 -7.97 -5.53 9.52
C ILE A 269 -6.65 -5.69 10.28
N ARG A 270 -5.70 -4.75 10.12
CA ARG A 270 -4.42 -4.81 10.84
C ARG A 270 -4.58 -4.68 12.34
N GLU A 271 -5.47 -3.82 12.80
CA GLU A 271 -5.77 -3.65 14.23
C GLU A 271 -6.40 -4.90 14.82
N GLU A 272 -7.44 -5.44 14.16
CA GLU A 272 -8.13 -6.67 14.60
C GLU A 272 -7.19 -7.89 14.61
N THR A 273 -6.24 -7.97 13.68
CA THR A 273 -5.33 -9.13 13.54
C THR A 273 -3.97 -8.94 14.23
N ALA A 274 -3.74 -7.80 14.89
CA ALA A 274 -2.41 -7.43 15.40
C ALA A 274 -1.81 -8.48 16.36
N GLU A 275 -2.57 -8.93 17.37
CA GLU A 275 -2.07 -9.90 18.36
C GLU A 275 -1.80 -11.27 17.74
N ALA A 276 -2.65 -11.71 16.81
CA ALA A 276 -2.46 -12.97 16.10
C ALA A 276 -1.25 -12.94 15.16
N LEU A 277 -1.06 -11.85 14.41
CA LEU A 277 0.12 -11.66 13.57
C LEU A 277 1.41 -11.63 14.39
N GLU A 278 1.36 -11.02 15.57
CA GLU A 278 2.48 -11.06 16.52
C GLU A 278 2.76 -12.48 17.02
N ALA A 279 1.71 -13.26 17.31
CA ALA A 279 1.86 -14.67 17.68
C ALA A 279 2.44 -15.54 16.55
N VAL A 280 2.08 -15.25 15.29
CA VAL A 280 2.68 -15.88 14.10
C VAL A 280 4.16 -15.52 14.00
N ARG A 281 4.49 -14.23 14.15
CA ARG A 281 5.87 -13.71 14.11
C ARG A 281 6.76 -14.39 15.15
N GLU A 282 6.28 -14.50 16.39
CA GLU A 282 6.98 -15.14 17.51
C GLU A 282 6.97 -16.68 17.46
N GLY A 283 6.28 -17.28 16.48
CA GLY A 283 6.14 -18.73 16.37
C GLY A 283 5.32 -19.39 17.48
N ARG A 284 4.50 -18.60 18.19
CA ARG A 284 3.48 -19.10 19.14
C ARG A 284 2.28 -19.69 18.40
N LEU A 285 1.87 -19.07 17.29
CA LEU A 285 0.92 -19.62 16.34
C LEU A 285 1.73 -20.21 15.17
N ARG A 286 1.96 -21.51 15.20
CA ARG A 286 2.69 -22.23 14.14
C ARG A 286 1.72 -22.75 13.09
N LEU A 287 2.14 -22.68 11.83
CA LEU A 287 1.38 -23.21 10.71
C LEU A 287 2.12 -24.45 10.20
N PHE A 288 1.79 -25.61 10.77
CA PHE A 288 2.32 -26.89 10.32
C PHE A 288 1.63 -27.34 9.03
N LEU A 289 1.85 -26.59 7.96
CA LEU A 289 1.32 -26.90 6.64
C LEU A 289 2.10 -28.07 6.03
N PRO A 290 1.45 -28.98 5.30
CA PRO A 290 2.15 -30.00 4.53
C PRO A 290 2.99 -29.34 3.43
N VAL A 291 4.12 -29.97 3.08
CA VAL A 291 5.09 -29.41 2.12
C VAL A 291 4.47 -29.08 0.77
N TRP A 292 3.42 -29.80 0.37
CA TRP A 292 2.75 -29.54 -0.90
C TRP A 292 2.05 -28.19 -0.89
N ALA A 293 1.63 -27.63 0.25
CA ALA A 293 0.91 -26.36 0.28
C ALA A 293 1.78 -25.15 -0.08
N VAL A 294 3.08 -25.22 0.20
CA VAL A 294 4.05 -24.14 -0.05
C VAL A 294 5.19 -24.58 -0.96
N LEU A 295 4.92 -25.59 -1.79
CA LEU A 295 5.95 -26.23 -2.62
C LEU A 295 6.53 -25.25 -3.64
N GLY A 296 5.72 -24.36 -4.21
CA GLY A 296 6.18 -23.31 -5.10
C GLY A 296 7.29 -22.48 -4.44
N GLY A 297 7.01 -21.95 -3.26
CA GLY A 297 7.92 -21.09 -2.51
C GLY A 297 9.19 -21.80 -2.08
N LEU A 298 9.06 -23.02 -1.55
CA LEU A 298 10.23 -23.83 -1.17
C LEU A 298 11.14 -24.09 -2.38
N ARG A 299 10.57 -24.47 -3.53
CA ARG A 299 11.39 -24.69 -4.74
C ARG A 299 12.02 -23.40 -5.23
N PHE A 300 11.29 -22.28 -5.17
CA PHE A 300 11.82 -20.96 -5.51
C PHE A 300 13.01 -20.63 -4.62
N ILE A 301 12.88 -20.73 -3.30
CA ILE A 301 13.96 -20.52 -2.34
C ILE A 301 15.13 -21.46 -2.64
N LEU A 302 14.91 -22.76 -2.77
CA LEU A 302 15.97 -23.76 -3.02
C LEU A 302 16.75 -23.52 -4.31
N LYS A 303 16.11 -23.01 -5.38
CA LYS A 303 16.80 -22.65 -6.63
C LYS A 303 17.68 -21.41 -6.49
N HIS A 304 17.23 -20.44 -5.71
CA HIS A 304 17.98 -19.20 -5.45
C HIS A 304 18.89 -19.32 -4.23
N MET A 305 18.84 -20.45 -3.52
CA MET A 305 19.62 -20.70 -2.32
C MET A 305 21.12 -20.76 -2.58
N GLU A 306 21.64 -21.05 -3.78
CA GLU A 306 23.10 -20.97 -3.96
C GLU A 306 23.63 -19.53 -3.83
N ASP A 307 22.87 -18.55 -4.32
CA ASP A 307 23.19 -17.12 -4.18
C ASP A 307 22.83 -16.61 -2.78
N LEU A 308 21.69 -17.02 -2.22
CA LEU A 308 21.27 -16.67 -0.87
C LEU A 308 22.19 -17.30 0.20
N LYS A 309 22.60 -18.57 0.03
CA LYS A 309 23.55 -19.27 0.90
C LYS A 309 24.92 -18.62 0.83
N ARG A 310 25.39 -18.19 -0.35
CA ARG A 310 26.65 -17.45 -0.46
C ARG A 310 26.57 -16.12 0.32
N ARG A 311 25.50 -15.35 0.14
CA ARG A 311 25.29 -14.06 0.85
C ARG A 311 25.02 -14.22 2.35
N LEU A 312 24.29 -15.24 2.76
CA LEU A 312 24.09 -15.62 4.18
C LEU A 312 25.40 -16.06 4.81
N LEU A 313 26.22 -16.86 4.12
CA LEU A 313 27.56 -17.24 4.59
C LEU A 313 28.47 -16.02 4.69
N ASP A 314 28.46 -15.11 3.71
CA ASP A 314 29.23 -13.86 3.76
C ASP A 314 28.76 -12.92 4.88
N ALA A 315 27.46 -12.86 5.15
CA ALA A 315 26.86 -12.09 6.26
C ALA A 315 27.16 -12.73 7.63
N LEU A 316 27.14 -14.06 7.72
CA LEU A 316 27.52 -14.82 8.91
C LEU A 316 29.02 -14.69 9.20
N ASP A 317 29.89 -14.71 8.18
CA ASP A 317 31.33 -14.47 8.31
C ASP A 317 31.63 -13.01 8.74
N SER A 318 30.78 -12.06 8.34
CA SER A 318 30.86 -10.65 8.74
C SER A 318 30.30 -10.40 10.15
N ALA A 319 29.27 -11.14 10.58
CA ALA A 319 28.66 -11.07 11.91
C ALA A 319 29.41 -11.90 12.97
N GLY A 320 30.19 -12.89 12.53
CA GLY A 320 31.04 -13.77 13.36
C GLY A 320 32.19 -13.06 14.09
N ALA A 321 32.39 -11.76 13.86
CA ALA A 321 33.32 -10.95 14.63
C ALA A 321 32.75 -10.47 16.00
N GLY A 322 31.48 -10.74 16.33
CA GLY A 322 30.95 -10.31 17.65
C GLY A 322 29.52 -10.66 18.09
N GLY A 323 28.80 -11.62 17.48
CA GLY A 323 27.39 -11.93 17.82
C GLY A 323 27.13 -13.23 18.60
N SER A 324 26.08 -13.25 19.43
CA SER A 324 25.64 -14.29 20.39
C SER A 324 25.16 -15.62 19.77
N PRO A 325 25.16 -16.78 20.48
CA PRO A 325 24.95 -18.13 19.94
C PRO A 325 23.49 -18.61 19.79
N ASP A 326 22.48 -17.80 20.11
CA ASP A 326 21.10 -18.27 20.21
C ASP A 326 20.25 -17.88 18.98
N GLY A 327 20.07 -18.86 18.07
CA GLY A 327 18.91 -18.95 17.18
C GLY A 327 19.18 -18.86 15.66
N PRO A 328 18.40 -19.58 14.82
CA PRO A 328 18.35 -19.34 13.38
C PRO A 328 17.83 -17.91 13.09
N PRO A 329 18.19 -17.32 11.94
CA PRO A 329 17.75 -15.96 11.61
C PRO A 329 16.22 -15.85 11.61
N ASP A 330 15.70 -14.90 12.38
CA ASP A 330 14.29 -14.49 12.41
C ASP A 330 13.84 -14.09 10.99
N LEU A 331 12.55 -14.30 10.67
CA LEU A 331 11.87 -13.86 9.46
C LEU A 331 12.19 -12.40 9.11
N ALA A 332 12.36 -11.55 10.13
CA ALA A 332 12.83 -10.17 9.95
C ALA A 332 14.19 -10.10 9.26
N ALA A 333 15.16 -10.94 9.63
CA ALA A 333 16.47 -11.02 9.00
C ALA A 333 16.43 -11.66 7.61
N LEU A 334 15.49 -12.59 7.35
CA LEU A 334 15.31 -13.18 6.02
C LEU A 334 14.67 -12.16 5.06
N LEU A 335 13.63 -11.43 5.50
CA LEU A 335 12.98 -10.34 4.77
C LEU A 335 13.87 -9.10 4.61
N GLU A 336 14.65 -8.74 5.63
CA GLU A 336 15.70 -7.69 5.53
C GLU A 336 16.86 -8.13 4.62
N ALA A 337 17.24 -9.42 4.61
CA ALA A 337 18.23 -9.95 3.66
C ALA A 337 17.71 -9.98 2.21
N VAL A 338 16.39 -9.88 1.99
CA VAL A 338 15.77 -9.70 0.67
C VAL A 338 15.76 -8.24 0.21
N GLU A 339 16.77 -7.43 0.59
CA GLU A 339 17.09 -6.18 -0.17
C GLU A 339 17.23 -6.42 -1.69
N ASP A 340 17.34 -7.69 -2.09
CA ASP A 340 17.09 -8.18 -3.44
C ASP A 340 15.59 -8.13 -3.81
N ARG A 341 15.14 -6.97 -4.30
CA ARG A 341 13.77 -6.73 -4.78
C ARG A 341 13.28 -7.81 -5.76
N ASP A 342 14.17 -8.43 -6.52
CA ASP A 342 13.79 -9.44 -7.51
C ASP A 342 13.47 -10.78 -6.86
N LEU A 343 14.20 -11.18 -5.80
CA LEU A 343 13.86 -12.36 -5.01
C LEU A 343 12.53 -12.17 -4.25
N ALA A 344 12.28 -10.99 -3.67
CA ALA A 344 11.01 -10.68 -3.00
C ALA A 344 9.84 -10.74 -3.99
N ARG A 345 9.98 -10.09 -5.15
CA ARG A 345 8.96 -10.12 -6.22
C ARG A 345 8.71 -11.53 -6.72
N GLY A 346 9.77 -12.32 -6.92
CA GLY A 346 9.64 -13.70 -7.38
C GLY A 346 8.95 -14.60 -6.36
N LEU A 347 9.26 -14.44 -5.06
CA LEU A 347 8.60 -15.19 -4.00
C LEU A 347 7.14 -14.78 -3.85
N THR A 348 6.83 -13.48 -3.93
CA THR A 348 5.45 -12.97 -3.96
C THR A 348 4.68 -13.54 -5.14
N ALA A 349 5.23 -13.48 -6.35
CA ALA A 349 4.56 -14.03 -7.54
C ALA A 349 4.27 -15.54 -7.38
N VAL A 350 5.22 -16.30 -6.85
CA VAL A 350 5.02 -17.74 -6.58
C VAL A 350 3.95 -17.97 -5.52
N ALA A 351 3.95 -17.17 -4.45
CA ALA A 351 2.96 -17.24 -3.40
C ALA A 351 1.55 -16.95 -3.95
N GLU A 352 1.41 -15.93 -4.79
CA GLU A 352 0.13 -15.50 -5.38
C GLU A 352 -0.38 -16.50 -6.45
N ASP A 353 0.49 -16.91 -7.38
CA ASP A 353 0.08 -17.69 -8.56
C ASP A 353 -0.07 -19.20 -8.28
N LEU A 354 0.72 -19.74 -7.35
CA LEU A 354 0.81 -21.19 -7.15
C LEU A 354 0.22 -21.61 -5.81
N ASP A 355 0.66 -20.99 -4.72
CA ASP A 355 0.51 -21.53 -3.37
C ASP A 355 -0.66 -20.92 -2.58
N TRP A 356 -1.24 -19.80 -3.03
CA TRP A 356 -2.31 -19.05 -2.34
C TRP A 356 -3.46 -19.93 -1.86
N GLU A 357 -4.13 -20.63 -2.79
CA GLU A 357 -5.31 -21.43 -2.48
C GLU A 357 -5.02 -22.57 -1.48
N PRO A 358 -3.99 -23.43 -1.69
CA PRO A 358 -3.56 -24.41 -0.69
C PRO A 358 -3.31 -23.85 0.69
N VAL A 359 -2.51 -22.77 0.78
CA VAL A 359 -2.09 -22.18 2.04
C VAL A 359 -3.28 -21.68 2.82
N VAL A 360 -4.16 -20.92 2.18
CA VAL A 360 -5.36 -20.37 2.83
C VAL A 360 -6.29 -21.49 3.28
N SER A 361 -6.53 -22.50 2.43
CA SER A 361 -7.43 -23.61 2.74
C SER A 361 -7.02 -24.41 3.99
N LEU A 362 -5.71 -24.47 4.27
CA LEU A 362 -5.13 -25.21 5.38
C LEU A 362 -4.82 -24.32 6.60
N ALA A 363 -4.41 -23.07 6.37
CA ALA A 363 -4.11 -22.12 7.42
C ALA A 363 -5.37 -21.71 8.20
N VAL A 364 -6.51 -21.51 7.52
CA VAL A 364 -7.75 -21.08 8.17
C VAL A 364 -8.22 -22.06 9.26
N PRO A 365 -8.36 -23.37 8.99
CA PRO A 365 -8.66 -24.35 10.04
C PRO A 365 -7.62 -24.40 11.15
N ALA A 366 -6.33 -24.30 10.82
CA ALA A 366 -5.24 -24.33 11.81
C ALA A 366 -5.29 -23.12 12.76
N VAL A 367 -5.60 -21.93 12.24
CA VAL A 367 -5.79 -20.72 13.05
C VAL A 367 -7.01 -20.85 13.96
N TYR A 368 -8.12 -21.41 13.48
CA TYR A 368 -9.28 -21.66 14.34
C TYR A 368 -8.99 -22.71 15.41
N GLU A 369 -8.30 -23.80 15.08
CA GLU A 369 -7.89 -24.81 16.07
C GLU A 369 -7.03 -24.16 17.17
N PHE A 370 -6.04 -23.35 16.79
CA PHE A 370 -5.25 -22.56 17.73
C PHE A 370 -6.14 -21.67 18.61
N ALA A 371 -7.06 -20.91 18.03
CA ALA A 371 -7.95 -19.99 18.75
C ALA A 371 -8.80 -20.72 19.82
N THR A 372 -9.18 -21.98 19.57
CA THR A 372 -9.96 -22.80 20.52
C THR A 372 -9.16 -23.41 21.68
N GLY A 373 -7.84 -23.21 21.72
CA GLY A 373 -7.00 -23.72 22.80
C GLY A 373 -7.39 -23.18 24.19
N GLU A 374 -7.36 -24.05 25.20
CA GLU A 374 -7.76 -23.72 26.59
C GLU A 374 -6.89 -22.60 27.19
N ASP A 375 -5.59 -22.57 26.83
CA ASP A 375 -4.62 -21.62 27.37
C ASP A 375 -4.48 -20.32 26.55
N VAL A 376 -5.29 -20.13 25.49
CA VAL A 376 -5.21 -18.95 24.64
C VAL A 376 -5.97 -17.78 25.26
N PRO A 377 -5.31 -16.61 25.51
CA PRO A 377 -5.98 -15.41 26.01
C PRO A 377 -7.14 -14.97 25.11
N VAL A 378 -8.19 -14.39 25.71
CA VAL A 378 -9.40 -13.98 24.98
C VAL A 378 -9.08 -13.00 23.83
N SER A 379 -8.24 -12.00 24.07
CA SER A 379 -7.84 -11.03 23.02
C SER A 379 -7.12 -11.70 21.85
N LEU A 380 -6.22 -12.64 22.13
CA LEU A 380 -5.51 -13.40 21.09
C LEU A 380 -6.45 -14.35 20.34
N ARG A 381 -7.45 -14.92 21.02
CA ARG A 381 -8.49 -15.75 20.38
C ARG A 381 -9.31 -14.91 19.40
N GLU A 382 -9.82 -13.76 19.85
CA GLU A 382 -10.59 -12.83 19.02
C GLU A 382 -9.75 -12.38 17.80
N SER A 383 -8.48 -12.03 18.03
CA SER A 383 -7.56 -11.64 16.97
C SER A 383 -7.26 -12.79 15.98
N ALA A 384 -7.15 -14.03 16.47
CA ALA A 384 -6.95 -15.21 15.62
C ALA A 384 -8.20 -15.56 14.80
N GLU A 385 -9.40 -15.42 15.37
CA GLU A 385 -10.66 -15.59 14.65
C GLU A 385 -10.81 -14.52 13.55
N ALA A 386 -10.45 -13.27 13.85
CA ALA A 386 -10.40 -12.19 12.87
C ALA A 386 -9.38 -12.49 11.75
N LEU A 387 -8.22 -13.04 12.09
CA LEU A 387 -7.19 -13.46 11.12
C LEU A 387 -7.73 -14.53 10.18
N ALA A 388 -8.34 -15.59 10.73
CA ALA A 388 -8.91 -16.68 9.95
C ALA A 388 -10.02 -16.21 9.00
N MET A 389 -10.90 -15.32 9.47
CA MET A 389 -11.95 -14.73 8.64
C MET A 389 -11.36 -13.92 7.48
N ASN A 390 -10.37 -13.07 7.76
CA ASN A 390 -9.76 -12.18 6.76
C ASN A 390 -8.91 -12.91 5.72
N LEU A 391 -8.39 -14.11 6.02
CA LEU A 391 -7.67 -14.93 5.04
C LEU A 391 -8.54 -15.42 3.90
N THR A 392 -9.84 -15.63 4.15
CA THR A 392 -10.75 -16.19 3.13
C THR A 392 -11.17 -15.19 2.06
N GLN A 393 -10.88 -13.90 2.25
CA GLN A 393 -11.46 -12.80 1.46
C GLN A 393 -10.39 -11.83 0.96
N CYS A 394 -9.22 -12.27 0.48
CA CYS A 394 -8.12 -11.38 0.04
C CYS A 394 -8.55 -10.36 -1.02
N LEU A 395 -8.98 -9.19 -0.55
CA LEU A 395 -9.51 -8.09 -1.34
C LEU A 395 -8.72 -6.80 -1.12
N THR A 396 -8.01 -6.69 0.00
CA THR A 396 -7.29 -5.48 0.42
C THR A 396 -5.78 -5.67 0.39
N THR A 397 -5.04 -4.55 0.32
CA THR A 397 -3.57 -4.59 0.44
C THR A 397 -3.09 -5.16 1.78
N ALA A 398 -3.83 -4.96 2.88
CA ALA A 398 -3.49 -5.58 4.16
C ALA A 398 -3.64 -7.10 4.14
N GLN A 399 -4.71 -7.64 3.54
CA GLN A 399 -4.91 -9.09 3.50
C GLN A 399 -3.80 -9.79 2.69
N TRP A 400 -3.34 -9.20 1.59
CA TRP A 400 -2.15 -9.69 0.87
C TRP A 400 -0.89 -9.69 1.73
N ARG A 401 -0.68 -8.64 2.55
CA ARG A 401 0.46 -8.61 3.49
C ARG A 401 0.33 -9.67 4.57
N ILE A 402 -0.87 -9.87 5.11
CA ILE A 402 -1.17 -10.91 6.10
C ILE A 402 -0.86 -12.29 5.51
N TYR A 403 -1.32 -12.55 4.29
CA TYR A 403 -1.00 -13.76 3.56
C TYR A 403 0.50 -13.98 3.45
N HIS A 404 1.25 -12.98 2.98
CA HIS A 404 2.69 -13.09 2.84
C HIS A 404 3.40 -13.36 4.17
N ILE A 405 2.93 -12.78 5.29
CA ILE A 405 3.48 -13.07 6.63
C ILE A 405 3.25 -14.54 7.00
N LEU A 406 2.04 -15.06 6.81
CA LEU A 406 1.72 -16.47 7.12
C LEU A 406 2.45 -17.43 6.21
N TYR A 407 2.53 -17.11 4.92
CA TYR A 407 3.26 -17.90 3.94
C TYR A 407 4.74 -17.99 4.29
N ALA A 408 5.36 -16.85 4.61
CA ALA A 408 6.75 -16.84 5.03
C ALA A 408 6.97 -17.58 6.36
N ARG A 409 6.02 -17.49 7.31
CA ARG A 409 6.08 -18.29 8.54
C ARG A 409 5.98 -19.79 8.25
N ALA A 410 5.08 -20.22 7.38
CA ALA A 410 4.93 -21.62 7.00
C ALA A 410 6.20 -22.17 6.33
N LEU A 411 6.85 -21.38 5.47
CA LEU A 411 8.14 -21.74 4.87
C LEU A 411 9.23 -21.93 5.94
N LEU A 412 9.29 -21.05 6.95
CA LEU A 412 10.24 -21.16 8.06
C LEU A 412 9.96 -22.37 8.95
N ASP A 413 8.69 -22.59 9.33
CA ASP A 413 8.27 -23.74 10.12
C ASP A 413 8.70 -25.05 9.44
N LEU A 414 8.58 -25.12 8.11
CA LEU A 414 9.09 -26.25 7.34
C LEU A 414 10.60 -26.36 7.40
N MET A 415 11.33 -25.27 7.11
CA MET A 415 12.80 -25.24 7.14
C MET A 415 13.40 -25.64 8.50
N GLU A 416 12.67 -25.45 9.60
CA GLU A 416 13.05 -25.89 10.95
C GLU A 416 12.79 -27.39 11.20
N CYS A 417 11.99 -28.06 10.37
CA CYS A 417 11.69 -29.47 10.52
C CYS A 417 12.82 -30.36 9.99
N GLU A 418 13.22 -31.35 10.79
CA GLU A 418 14.15 -32.41 10.37
C GLU A 418 13.53 -33.31 9.29
N GLU A 419 12.22 -33.57 9.39
CA GLU A 419 11.44 -34.36 8.45
C GLU A 419 10.34 -33.50 7.82
N LEU A 420 10.24 -33.49 6.49
CA LEU A 420 9.23 -32.71 5.79
C LEU A 420 7.82 -33.30 6.04
N PRO A 421 6.85 -32.52 6.55
CA PRO A 421 5.48 -32.98 6.70
C PRO A 421 4.86 -33.17 5.31
N THR A 422 4.82 -34.41 4.84
CA THR A 422 4.34 -34.72 3.48
C THR A 422 2.82 -34.60 3.32
N GLY A 423 2.07 -34.42 4.41
CA GLY A 423 0.60 -34.53 4.38
C GLY A 423 0.09 -35.94 4.08
N LEU A 424 0.98 -36.93 3.98
CA LEU A 424 0.59 -38.33 3.83
C LEU A 424 0.22 -38.93 5.20
N PRO A 425 -0.67 -39.93 5.26
CA PRO A 425 -0.99 -40.63 6.49
C PRO A 425 0.26 -41.20 7.18
N GLN A 426 0.27 -41.18 8.50
CA GLN A 426 1.39 -41.70 9.29
C GLN A 426 1.73 -43.15 8.89
N GLY A 427 3.01 -43.43 8.63
CA GLY A 427 3.49 -44.74 8.20
C GLY A 427 3.39 -45.01 6.69
N HIS A 428 3.02 -44.02 5.87
CA HIS A 428 3.12 -44.14 4.42
C HIS A 428 4.59 -44.35 4.00
N PRO A 429 4.90 -45.29 3.08
CA PRO A 429 6.29 -45.66 2.73
C PRO A 429 7.02 -44.62 1.87
N PHE A 430 6.40 -43.49 1.56
CA PHE A 430 7.00 -42.46 0.70
C PHE A 430 7.71 -41.46 1.60
N GLU A 431 9.02 -41.35 1.41
CA GLU A 431 9.86 -40.37 2.09
C GLU A 431 10.21 -39.26 1.10
N LEU A 432 10.17 -38.01 1.58
CA LEU A 432 10.53 -36.83 0.82
C LEU A 432 11.55 -36.04 1.61
N ARG A 433 12.70 -35.75 0.99
CA ARG A 433 13.75 -34.91 1.57
C ARG A 433 13.87 -33.60 0.80
N TYR A 434 14.59 -32.64 1.36
CA TYR A 434 14.79 -31.33 0.73
C TYR A 434 15.42 -31.43 -0.66
N GLU A 435 16.36 -32.35 -0.86
CA GLU A 435 17.02 -32.55 -2.15
C GLU A 435 16.06 -33.07 -3.22
N ASP A 436 15.05 -33.83 -2.79
CA ASP A 436 14.03 -34.40 -3.68
C ASP A 436 13.07 -33.31 -4.21
N LEU A 437 12.98 -32.13 -3.57
CA LEU A 437 12.11 -31.03 -4.00
C LEU A 437 12.55 -30.38 -5.32
N LEU A 438 13.79 -30.61 -5.74
CA LEU A 438 14.30 -30.14 -7.03
C LEU A 438 14.18 -31.19 -8.15
N ASP A 439 13.87 -32.45 -7.80
CA ASP A 439 13.73 -33.56 -8.74
C ASP A 439 12.26 -33.73 -9.18
N GLU A 440 11.97 -33.44 -10.45
CA GLU A 440 10.62 -33.54 -11.01
C GLU A 440 10.07 -34.98 -11.02
N ALA A 441 10.93 -35.99 -11.18
CA ALA A 441 10.50 -37.39 -11.13
C ALA A 441 10.05 -37.74 -9.71
N LYS A 442 10.79 -37.28 -8.69
CA LYS A 442 10.40 -37.45 -7.29
C LYS A 442 9.12 -36.70 -6.92
N LEU A 443 8.94 -35.47 -7.40
CA LEU A 443 7.68 -34.76 -7.19
C LEU A 443 6.49 -35.42 -7.91
N THR A 444 6.74 -36.08 -9.05
CA THR A 444 5.71 -36.87 -9.74
C THR A 444 5.32 -38.11 -8.92
N GLU A 445 6.31 -38.82 -8.34
CA GLU A 445 6.04 -39.91 -7.40
C GLU A 445 5.27 -39.43 -6.17
N TYR A 446 5.63 -38.25 -5.65
CA TYR A 446 4.96 -37.63 -4.50
C TYR A 446 3.49 -37.30 -4.81
N ALA A 447 3.21 -36.68 -5.97
CA ALA A 447 1.84 -36.41 -6.40
C ALA A 447 1.01 -37.70 -6.53
N ALA A 448 1.60 -38.77 -7.06
CA ALA A 448 0.93 -40.08 -7.14
C ALA A 448 0.67 -40.69 -5.75
N ALA A 449 1.59 -40.50 -4.80
CA ALA A 449 1.42 -40.92 -3.42
C ALA A 449 0.26 -40.16 -2.73
N LEU A 450 0.20 -38.83 -2.89
CA LEU A 450 -0.88 -37.98 -2.38
C LEU A 450 -2.24 -38.42 -2.94
N GLU A 451 -2.35 -38.62 -4.25
CA GLU A 451 -3.58 -39.06 -4.89
C GLU A 451 -4.04 -40.44 -4.38
N LYS A 452 -3.10 -41.38 -4.19
CA LYS A 452 -3.39 -42.70 -3.62
C LYS A 452 -3.84 -42.62 -2.16
N ALA A 453 -3.34 -41.65 -1.42
CA ALA A 453 -3.75 -41.39 -0.03
C ALA A 453 -5.11 -40.65 0.07
N GLY A 454 -5.67 -40.18 -1.06
CA GLY A 454 -6.92 -39.41 -1.10
C GLY A 454 -6.73 -37.89 -1.11
N GLU A 455 -5.50 -37.40 -1.02
CA GLU A 455 -5.13 -35.98 -1.03
C GLU A 455 -5.06 -35.43 -2.46
N ARG A 456 -6.22 -35.40 -3.14
CA ARG A 456 -6.30 -35.01 -4.55
C ARG A 456 -5.87 -33.56 -4.80
N ALA A 457 -6.31 -32.63 -3.96
CA ALA A 457 -5.94 -31.22 -4.08
C ALA A 457 -4.42 -31.03 -3.97
N GLY A 458 -3.78 -31.71 -3.02
CA GLY A 458 -2.32 -31.71 -2.90
C GLY A 458 -1.63 -32.30 -4.13
N ALA A 459 -2.11 -33.43 -4.64
CA ALA A 459 -1.55 -34.03 -5.86
C ALA A 459 -1.67 -33.12 -7.10
N GLU A 460 -2.81 -32.46 -7.28
CA GLU A 460 -3.06 -31.51 -8.36
C GLU A 460 -2.15 -30.28 -8.25
N HIS A 461 -2.02 -29.73 -7.04
CA HIS A 461 -1.14 -28.60 -6.79
C HIS A 461 0.33 -28.95 -7.07
N VAL A 462 0.84 -30.10 -6.60
CA VAL A 462 2.22 -30.55 -6.90
C VAL A 462 2.46 -30.60 -8.41
N ARG A 463 1.51 -31.15 -9.18
CA ARG A 463 1.60 -31.20 -10.66
C ARG A 463 1.60 -29.80 -11.29
N ARG A 464 0.79 -28.88 -10.78
CA ARG A 464 0.75 -27.48 -11.21
C ARG A 464 2.10 -26.79 -10.99
N VAL A 465 2.71 -27.00 -9.81
CA VAL A 465 4.04 -26.48 -9.50
C VAL A 465 5.10 -27.05 -10.46
N ILE A 466 5.08 -28.35 -10.75
CA ILE A 466 5.98 -28.97 -11.76
C ILE A 466 5.80 -28.30 -13.14
N ALA A 467 4.56 -28.16 -13.60
CA ALA A 467 4.26 -27.61 -14.92
C ALA A 467 4.68 -26.12 -15.05
N SER A 468 4.46 -25.30 -14.02
CA SER A 468 4.80 -23.87 -14.04
C SER A 468 6.29 -23.60 -14.31
N GLN A 469 7.18 -24.47 -13.83
CA GLN A 469 8.62 -24.31 -13.97
C GLN A 469 9.14 -24.66 -15.36
N SER A 470 8.43 -25.54 -16.07
CA SER A 470 8.76 -25.86 -17.46
C SER A 470 8.53 -24.65 -18.39
N THR A 471 7.55 -23.80 -18.04
CA THR A 471 7.16 -22.64 -18.85
C THR A 471 8.14 -21.47 -18.71
N ASN A 472 8.60 -21.16 -17.49
CA ASN A 472 9.51 -20.03 -17.25
C ASN A 472 10.88 -20.21 -17.92
N VAL A 473 11.38 -21.44 -18.01
CA VAL A 473 12.65 -21.76 -18.71
C VAL A 473 12.57 -21.49 -20.22
N ALA A 474 11.37 -21.46 -20.80
CA ALA A 474 11.16 -21.19 -22.22
C ALA A 474 11.08 -19.70 -22.57
N THR A 475 10.70 -18.85 -21.61
CA THR A 475 10.63 -17.38 -21.79
C THR A 475 11.94 -16.66 -21.50
N GLU A 476 12.88 -17.29 -20.79
CA GLU A 476 14.21 -16.73 -20.51
C GLU A 476 15.30 -17.13 -21.54
N LYS A 477 14.96 -17.97 -22.53
CA LYS A 477 15.84 -18.36 -23.64
C LYS A 477 15.41 -17.70 -24.94
#